data_AF-A0A3R9S6R8-F1
#
_entry.id   AF-A0A3R9S6R8-F1
#
_cell.length_a   1.000
_cell.length_b   1.000
_cell.length_c   1.000
_cell.angle_alpha   90.00
_cell.angle_beta   90.00
_cell.angle_gamma   90.00
#
_symmetry.space_group_name_H-M   'P 1'
#
loop_
_entity.id
_entity.type
_entity.pdbx_description
1 polymer ?
#
loop_
_entity_poly.entity_id
_entity_poly.type
_entity_poly.pdbx_seq_one_letter_code
_entity_poly.pdbx_strand_id
1 'polypeptide(L)'
;QQNNAPQYTLSLIQWELLQALKEGEISDIIYAQMNKNVADLSVVQTGCDRIANTPIPFAYSVLLNRTVYFFCFMLPFSLGSLLGLATPLLVGILAYTFLGLDALSTEIEEPFGTQSNDLPLDAMVRSIEIELLGTLGKPTPPPIQAQDNNLL
;
A
#
# COMPACT_ATOMS: atom_id res chain seq x y z
N GLN A 1 14.21 -5.89 -21.94
CA GLN A 1 14.55 -5.55 -20.54
C GLN A 1 13.43 -4.67 -20.05
N GLN A 2 12.64 -5.11 -19.07
CA GLN A 2 11.61 -4.26 -18.45
C GLN A 2 12.34 -3.10 -17.76
N ASN A 3 12.28 -1.91 -18.34
CA ASN A 3 12.74 -0.69 -17.68
C ASN A 3 11.79 -0.42 -16.52
N ASN A 4 12.31 -0.30 -15.30
CA ASN A 4 11.58 0.23 -14.15
C ASN A 4 11.09 1.65 -14.53
N ALA A 5 9.81 1.78 -14.88
CA ALA A 5 9.24 3.01 -15.42
C ALA A 5 9.31 4.21 -14.44
N PRO A 6 9.03 4.03 -13.12
CA PRO A 6 9.30 5.06 -12.12
C PRO A 6 10.76 5.53 -12.13
N GLN A 7 11.72 4.60 -12.11
CA GLN A 7 13.14 4.94 -12.13
C GLN A 7 13.56 5.67 -13.42
N TYR A 8 12.99 5.26 -14.56
CA TYR A 8 13.21 5.93 -15.83
C TYR A 8 12.69 7.38 -15.80
N THR A 9 11.51 7.60 -15.23
CA THR A 9 10.93 8.95 -15.08
C THR A 9 11.82 9.85 -14.22
N LEU A 10 12.33 9.34 -13.09
CA LEU A 10 13.28 10.09 -12.25
C LEU A 10 14.56 10.47 -13.01
N SER A 11 15.08 9.57 -13.86
CA SER A 11 16.26 9.85 -14.68
C SER A 11 16.01 10.95 -15.73
N LEU A 12 14.79 11.04 -16.27
CA LEU A 12 14.40 12.11 -17.18
C LEU A 12 14.36 13.47 -16.46
N ILE A 13 13.78 13.51 -15.25
CA ILE A 13 13.74 14.73 -14.43
C ILE A 13 15.16 15.22 -14.13
N GLN A 14 16.07 14.31 -13.74
CA GLN A 14 17.48 14.67 -13.49
C GLN A 14 18.16 15.22 -14.74
N TRP A 15 17.87 14.65 -15.91
CA TRP A 15 18.42 15.13 -17.17
C TRP A 15 17.92 16.54 -17.53
N GLU A 16 16.63 16.82 -17.33
CA GLU A 16 16.06 18.16 -17.52
C GLU A 16 16.69 19.19 -16.56
N LEU A 17 16.86 18.85 -15.28
CA LEU A 17 17.54 19.72 -14.31
C LEU A 17 18.98 20.02 -14.72
N LEU A 18 19.70 19.03 -15.25
CA LEU A 18 21.07 19.20 -15.74
C LEU A 18 21.12 20.11 -16.99
N GLN A 19 20.17 19.96 -17.91
CA GLN A 19 20.03 20.83 -19.08
C GLN A 19 19.81 22.28 -18.66
N ALA A 20 18.83 22.53 -17.78
CA ALA A 20 18.53 23.87 -17.26
C ALA A 20 19.75 24.52 -16.57
N LEU A 21 20.57 23.74 -15.86
CA LEU A 21 21.82 24.23 -15.27
C LEU A 21 22.83 24.63 -16.35
N LYS A 22 23.01 23.79 -17.38
CA LYS A 22 23.96 24.06 -18.48
C LYS A 22 23.57 25.28 -19.31
N GLU A 23 22.27 25.50 -19.48
CA GLU A 23 21.70 26.65 -20.20
C GLU A 23 21.70 27.93 -19.35
N GLY A 24 22.00 27.82 -18.05
CA GLY A 24 22.05 28.94 -17.12
C GLY A 24 20.67 29.43 -16.66
N GLU A 25 19.62 28.64 -16.88
CA GLU A 25 18.25 28.95 -16.42
C GLU A 25 18.12 28.84 -14.89
N ILE A 26 18.92 27.96 -14.27
CA ILE A 26 18.99 27.76 -12.82
C ILE A 26 20.43 27.84 -12.33
N SER A 27 20.61 28.27 -11.08
CA SER A 27 21.94 28.32 -10.42
C SER A 27 22.31 26.99 -9.79
N ASP A 28 23.61 26.79 -9.50
CA ASP A 28 24.12 25.59 -8.81
C ASP A 28 23.39 25.30 -7.48
N ILE A 29 23.03 26.36 -6.74
CA ILE A 29 22.33 26.24 -5.46
C ILE A 29 20.92 25.68 -5.66
N ILE A 30 20.19 26.20 -6.64
CA ILE A 30 18.83 25.74 -6.97
C ILE A 30 18.89 24.32 -7.53
N TYR A 31 19.83 24.04 -8.43
CA TYR A 31 20.06 22.69 -8.95
C TYR A 31 20.32 21.68 -7.82
N ALA A 32 21.20 22.00 -6.87
CA ALA A 32 21.49 21.12 -5.74
C ALA A 32 20.25 20.83 -4.87
N GLN A 33 19.40 21.85 -4.63
CA GLN A 33 18.16 21.68 -3.88
C GLN A 33 17.13 20.83 -4.64
N MET A 34 16.92 21.09 -5.93
CA MET A 34 15.97 20.32 -6.75
C MET A 34 16.45 18.87 -6.93
N ASN A 35 17.73 18.65 -7.19
CA ASN A 35 18.31 17.33 -7.30
C ASN A 35 18.19 16.54 -5.98
N LYS A 36 18.30 17.21 -4.83
CA LYS A 36 18.00 16.58 -3.54
C LYS A 36 16.56 16.11 -3.45
N ASN A 37 15.58 16.93 -3.85
CA ASN A 37 14.16 16.51 -3.84
C ASN A 37 13.94 15.29 -4.75
N VAL A 38 14.59 15.23 -5.92
CA VAL A 38 14.51 14.06 -6.82
C VAL A 38 15.17 12.82 -6.19
N ALA A 39 16.27 12.98 -5.46
CA ALA A 39 16.88 11.88 -4.71
C ALA A 39 15.95 11.38 -3.60
N ASP A 40 15.26 12.29 -2.90
CA ASP A 40 14.29 11.93 -1.86
C ASP A 40 13.09 11.15 -2.48
N LEU A 41 12.64 11.49 -3.69
CA LEU A 41 11.65 10.68 -4.45
C LEU A 41 12.17 9.28 -4.80
N SER A 42 13.44 9.16 -5.19
CA SER A 42 14.07 7.86 -5.48
C SER A 42 14.12 6.95 -4.24
N VAL A 43 14.36 7.53 -3.05
CA VAL A 43 14.31 6.81 -1.78
C VAL A 43 12.90 6.27 -1.50
N VAL A 44 11.86 7.08 -1.73
CA VAL A 44 10.45 6.63 -1.59
C VAL A 44 10.14 5.51 -2.57
N GLN A 45 10.50 5.66 -3.85
CA GLN A 45 10.28 4.63 -4.87
C GLN A 45 10.96 3.30 -4.50
N THR A 46 12.22 3.34 -4.05
CA THR A 46 12.92 2.13 -3.59
C THR A 46 12.27 1.56 -2.33
N GLY A 47 11.72 2.41 -1.46
CA GLY A 47 10.93 1.98 -0.30
C GLY A 47 9.68 1.20 -0.70
N CYS A 48 8.92 1.70 -1.68
CA CYS A 48 7.77 1.00 -2.26
C CYS A 48 8.19 -0.33 -2.90
N ASP A 49 9.27 -0.35 -3.68
CA ASP A 49 9.80 -1.60 -4.26
C ASP A 49 10.18 -2.61 -3.18
N ARG A 50 10.76 -2.18 -2.06
CA ARG A 50 11.05 -3.08 -0.93
C ARG A 50 9.77 -3.65 -0.35
N ILE A 51 8.79 -2.81 -0.02
CA ILE A 51 7.52 -3.27 0.55
C ILE A 51 6.83 -4.27 -0.41
N ALA A 52 6.78 -3.96 -1.70
CA ALA A 52 6.16 -4.82 -2.71
C ALA A 52 6.93 -6.13 -2.97
N ASN A 53 8.26 -6.09 -2.95
CA ASN A 53 9.09 -7.26 -3.31
C ASN A 53 9.63 -8.05 -2.10
N THR A 54 9.42 -7.59 -0.87
CA THR A 54 9.75 -8.34 0.34
C THR A 54 8.49 -8.78 1.07
N PRO A 55 7.70 -9.71 0.50
CA PRO A 55 6.53 -10.24 1.18
C PRO A 55 6.93 -10.99 2.45
N ILE A 56 5.99 -11.11 3.38
CA ILE A 56 6.16 -11.95 4.57
C ILE A 56 6.50 -13.38 4.12
N PRO A 57 7.43 -14.09 4.79
CA PRO A 57 7.80 -15.43 4.38
C PRO A 57 6.59 -16.35 4.27
N PHE A 58 6.38 -16.97 3.11
CA PHE A 58 5.24 -17.85 2.84
C PHE A 58 5.01 -18.93 3.93
N ALA A 59 6.08 -19.47 4.50
CA ALA A 59 6.00 -20.44 5.60
C ALA A 59 5.29 -19.90 6.85
N TYR A 60 5.42 -18.60 7.12
CA TYR A 60 4.74 -17.92 8.22
C TYR A 60 3.24 -17.89 7.99
N SER A 61 2.77 -17.37 6.85
CA SER A 61 1.34 -17.30 6.51
C SER A 61 0.69 -18.69 6.51
N VAL A 62 1.38 -19.70 5.98
CA VAL A 62 0.89 -21.09 6.01
C VAL A 62 0.78 -21.64 7.43
N LEU A 63 1.76 -21.38 8.30
CA LEU A 63 1.74 -21.86 9.68
C LEU A 63 0.64 -21.18 10.48
N LEU A 64 0.49 -19.86 10.32
CA LEU A 64 -0.51 -19.05 11.02
C LEU A 64 -1.92 -19.52 10.65
N ASN A 65 -2.20 -19.62 9.35
CA ASN A 65 -3.48 -20.09 8.83
C ASN A 65 -3.82 -21.50 9.34
N ARG A 66 -2.89 -22.46 9.25
CA ARG A 66 -3.09 -23.82 9.79
C ARG A 66 -3.38 -23.80 11.29
N THR A 67 -2.65 -22.99 12.04
CA THR A 67 -2.82 -22.89 13.50
C THR A 67 -4.20 -22.35 13.86
N VAL A 68 -4.69 -21.31 13.17
CA VAL A 68 -6.03 -20.75 13.38
C VAL A 68 -7.12 -21.77 13.09
N TYR A 69 -7.00 -22.52 11.98
CA TYR A 69 -7.95 -23.57 11.64
C TYR A 69 -7.94 -24.72 12.67
N PHE A 70 -6.77 -25.20 13.08
CA PHE A 70 -6.66 -26.23 14.11
C PHE A 70 -7.21 -25.76 15.45
N PHE A 71 -6.94 -24.51 15.84
CA PHE A 71 -7.47 -23.92 17.06
C PHE A 71 -9.00 -23.86 17.02
N CYS A 72 -9.59 -23.31 15.96
CA CYS A 72 -11.04 -23.23 15.81
C CYS A 72 -11.71 -24.62 15.77
N PHE A 73 -11.05 -25.61 15.18
CA PHE A 73 -11.51 -27.01 15.18
C PHE A 73 -11.49 -27.63 16.58
N MET A 74 -10.52 -27.30 17.42
CA MET A 74 -10.40 -27.82 18.79
C MET A 74 -11.36 -27.13 19.79
N LEU A 75 -11.78 -25.89 19.54
CA LEU A 75 -12.71 -25.14 20.41
C LEU A 75 -13.97 -25.92 20.86
N PRO A 76 -14.76 -26.57 19.98
CA PRO A 76 -15.96 -27.28 20.39
C PRO A 76 -15.67 -28.47 21.34
N PHE A 77 -14.53 -29.13 21.19
CA PHE A 77 -14.13 -30.23 22.07
C PHE A 77 -13.67 -29.72 23.44
N SER A 78 -13.00 -28.55 23.47
CA SER A 78 -12.56 -27.90 24.70
C SER A 78 -13.73 -27.37 25.53
N LEU A 79 -14.73 -26.78 24.88
CA LEU A 79 -15.83 -26.07 25.53
C LEU A 79 -17.10 -26.92 25.71
N GLY A 80 -17.23 -28.03 24.99
CA GLY A 80 -18.44 -28.87 24.99
C GLY A 80 -18.84 -29.37 26.37
N SER A 81 -17.88 -29.73 27.21
CA SER A 81 -18.11 -30.21 28.58
C SER A 81 -18.45 -29.09 29.57
N LEU A 82 -18.06 -27.84 29.28
CA LEU A 82 -18.34 -26.68 30.13
C LEU A 82 -19.69 -26.03 29.82
N LEU A 83 -20.06 -25.94 28.53
CA LEU A 83 -21.16 -25.10 28.05
C LEU A 83 -22.35 -25.89 27.46
N GLY A 84 -22.19 -27.20 27.22
CA GLY A 84 -23.28 -28.04 26.71
C GLY A 84 -23.92 -27.48 25.44
N LEU A 85 -25.23 -27.24 25.45
CA LEU A 85 -25.96 -26.74 24.28
C LEU A 85 -25.62 -25.29 23.90
N ALA A 86 -25.01 -24.50 24.78
CA ALA A 86 -24.56 -23.14 24.46
C ALA A 86 -23.23 -23.14 23.68
N THR A 87 -22.54 -24.28 23.59
CA THR A 87 -21.22 -24.41 22.96
C THR A 87 -21.19 -23.91 21.51
N PRO A 88 -22.12 -24.29 20.61
CA PRO A 88 -22.04 -23.86 19.20
C PRO A 88 -22.14 -22.34 19.04
N LEU A 89 -22.91 -21.66 19.90
CA LEU A 89 -23.04 -20.21 19.87
C LEU A 89 -21.71 -19.52 20.23
N LEU A 90 -21.11 -19.93 21.35
CA LEU A 90 -19.85 -19.32 21.80
C LEU A 90 -18.67 -19.68 20.88
N VAL A 91 -18.61 -20.93 20.42
CA VAL A 91 -17.62 -21.38 19.42
C VAL A 91 -17.77 -20.60 18.12
N GLY A 92 -19.01 -20.35 17.65
CA GLY A 92 -19.26 -19.56 16.44
C GLY A 92 -18.71 -18.13 16.55
N ILE A 93 -18.94 -17.46 17.68
CA ILE A 93 -18.43 -16.10 17.93
C ILE A 93 -16.89 -16.09 17.95
N LEU A 94 -16.27 -17.03 18.68
CA LEU A 94 -14.81 -17.11 18.75
C LEU A 94 -14.19 -17.46 17.40
N ALA A 95 -14.73 -18.46 16.70
CA ALA A 95 -14.23 -18.87 15.39
C ALA A 95 -14.36 -17.73 14.37
N TYR A 96 -15.49 -17.02 14.35
CA TYR A 96 -15.66 -15.84 13.51
C TYR A 96 -14.60 -14.78 13.81
N THR A 97 -14.31 -14.52 15.09
CA THR A 97 -13.31 -13.53 15.50
C THR A 97 -11.92 -13.91 15.02
N PHE A 98 -11.48 -15.16 15.23
CA PHE A 98 -10.14 -15.61 14.84
C PHE A 98 -9.98 -15.76 13.33
N LEU A 99 -10.96 -16.33 12.63
CA LEU A 99 -10.93 -16.47 11.17
C LEU A 99 -11.06 -15.11 10.47
N GLY A 100 -11.91 -14.22 10.99
CA GLY A 100 -12.04 -12.85 10.48
C GLY A 100 -10.75 -12.06 10.66
N LEU A 101 -10.05 -12.23 11.78
CA LEU A 101 -8.74 -11.60 11.99
C LEU A 101 -7.66 -12.15 11.05
N ASP A 102 -7.62 -13.46 10.81
CA ASP A 102 -6.69 -14.11 9.85
C ASP A 102 -6.92 -13.58 8.42
N ALA A 103 -8.19 -13.50 8.00
CA ALA A 103 -8.57 -12.96 6.71
C ALA A 103 -8.18 -11.48 6.56
N LEU A 104 -8.52 -10.64 7.55
CA LEU A 104 -8.17 -9.22 7.54
C LEU A 104 -6.65 -8.99 7.53
N SER A 105 -5.89 -9.79 8.29
CA SER A 105 -4.43 -9.72 8.28
C SER A 105 -3.87 -9.95 6.88
N THR A 106 -4.44 -10.91 6.14
CA THR A 106 -4.01 -11.23 4.78
C THR A 106 -4.29 -10.07 3.81
N GLU A 107 -5.44 -9.39 3.93
CA GLU A 107 -5.74 -8.22 3.09
C GLU A 107 -4.76 -7.06 3.36
N ILE A 108 -4.41 -6.81 4.62
CA ILE A 108 -3.48 -5.72 4.99
C ILE A 108 -2.02 -6.00 4.55
N GLU A 109 -1.67 -7.25 4.26
CA GLU A 109 -0.32 -7.63 3.80
C GLU A 109 0.00 -7.13 2.36
N GLU A 110 -1.01 -6.86 1.52
CA GLU A 110 -0.83 -6.41 0.12
C GLU A 110 -1.34 -4.96 -0.12
N PRO A 111 -0.73 -3.92 0.49
CA PRO A 111 -1.30 -2.56 0.54
C PRO A 111 -1.41 -1.84 -0.81
N PHE A 112 -0.77 -2.35 -1.87
CA PHE A 112 -0.75 -1.73 -3.20
C PHE A 112 -1.64 -2.47 -4.21
N GLY A 113 -2.56 -3.30 -3.74
CA GLY A 113 -3.53 -3.99 -4.58
C GLY A 113 -4.70 -3.12 -5.04
N THR A 114 -5.83 -3.77 -5.27
CA THR A 114 -7.08 -3.15 -5.75
C THR A 114 -8.30 -3.58 -4.92
N GLN A 115 -8.07 -4.18 -3.75
CA GLN A 115 -9.10 -4.58 -2.80
C GLN A 115 -9.56 -3.38 -1.97
N SER A 116 -10.76 -3.45 -1.40
CA SER A 116 -11.36 -2.32 -0.70
C SER A 116 -10.57 -1.77 0.49
N ASN A 117 -9.66 -2.56 1.05
CA ASN A 117 -8.82 -2.18 2.19
C ASN A 117 -7.40 -1.74 1.76
N ASP A 118 -7.11 -1.73 0.46
CA ASP A 118 -5.82 -1.30 -0.08
C ASP A 118 -5.72 0.23 -0.13
N LEU A 119 -4.51 0.72 -0.34
CA LEU A 119 -4.27 2.16 -0.47
C LEU A 119 -4.99 2.71 -1.72
N PRO A 120 -5.71 3.84 -1.62
CA PRO A 120 -6.40 4.44 -2.75
C PRO A 120 -5.42 5.24 -3.64
N LEU A 121 -4.54 4.51 -4.33
CA LEU A 121 -3.44 5.09 -5.12
C LEU A 121 -3.96 6.03 -6.21
N ASP A 122 -5.06 5.70 -6.88
CA ASP A 122 -5.64 6.55 -7.92
C ASP A 122 -6.13 7.89 -7.36
N ALA A 123 -6.77 7.90 -6.19
CA ALA A 123 -7.19 9.13 -5.52
C ALA A 123 -6.00 9.96 -5.01
N MET A 124 -4.94 9.30 -4.52
CA MET A 124 -3.70 9.98 -4.13
C MET A 124 -3.02 10.63 -5.35
N VAL A 125 -2.88 9.90 -6.46
CA VAL A 125 -2.31 10.43 -7.71
C VAL A 125 -3.15 11.57 -8.25
N ARG A 126 -4.48 11.45 -8.25
CA ARG A 126 -5.39 12.54 -8.63
C ARG A 126 -5.20 13.78 -7.77
N SER A 127 -4.98 13.61 -6.47
CA SER A 127 -4.75 14.73 -5.56
C SER A 127 -3.44 15.45 -5.86
N ILE A 128 -2.35 14.71 -6.10
CA ILE A 128 -1.06 15.25 -6.53
C ILE A 128 -1.19 15.98 -7.88
N GLU A 129 -1.91 15.39 -8.84
CA GLU A 129 -2.16 15.99 -10.15
C GLU A 129 -2.91 17.33 -10.03
N ILE A 130 -3.95 17.39 -9.20
CA ILE A 130 -4.71 18.64 -8.95
C ILE A 130 -3.82 19.71 -8.32
N GLU A 131 -2.99 19.36 -7.34
CA GLU A 131 -2.09 20.30 -6.67
C GLU A 131 -1.04 20.88 -7.63
N LEU A 132 -0.41 20.02 -8.44
CA LEU A 132 0.59 20.42 -9.42
C LEU A 132 -0.01 21.28 -10.53
N LEU A 133 -1.14 20.87 -11.12
CA LEU A 133 -1.82 21.64 -12.17
C LEU A 133 -2.35 22.97 -11.63
N GLY A 134 -2.87 22.98 -10.39
CA GLY A 134 -3.32 24.19 -9.71
C GLY A 134 -2.18 25.20 -9.51
N THR A 135 -1.01 24.72 -9.09
CA THR A 135 0.19 25.57 -8.94
C THR A 135 0.66 26.16 -10.29
N LEU A 136 0.47 25.40 -11.38
CA LEU A 136 0.79 25.84 -12.74
C LEU A 136 -0.32 26.69 -13.40
N GLY A 137 -1.44 26.95 -12.72
CA GLY A 137 -2.60 27.66 -13.29
C GLY A 137 -3.27 26.93 -14.46
N LYS A 138 -3.07 25.61 -14.57
CA LYS A 138 -3.67 24.76 -15.60
C LYS A 138 -5.04 24.23 -15.16
N PRO A 139 -5.93 23.85 -16.09
CA PRO A 139 -7.21 23.24 -15.73
C PRO A 139 -6.98 21.96 -14.94
N THR A 140 -7.66 21.83 -13.80
CA THR A 140 -7.53 20.68 -12.91
C THR A 140 -8.63 19.64 -13.18
N PRO A 141 -8.32 18.34 -13.14
CA PRO A 141 -9.34 17.30 -13.19
C PRO A 141 -10.17 17.30 -11.89
N PRO A 142 -11.41 16.75 -11.92
CA PRO A 142 -12.20 16.62 -10.72
C PRO A 142 -11.59 15.61 -9.74
N PRO A 143 -11.76 15.78 -8.42
CA PRO A 143 -11.32 14.78 -7.44
C PRO A 143 -12.09 13.47 -7.62
N ILE A 144 -11.44 12.33 -7.33
CA ILE A 144 -12.11 11.04 -7.25
C ILE A 144 -12.94 11.02 -5.97
N GLN A 145 -14.24 10.75 -6.10
CA GLN A 145 -15.17 10.68 -4.98
C GLN A 145 -15.21 9.26 -4.43
N ALA A 146 -15.37 9.14 -3.10
CA ALA A 146 -15.51 7.83 -2.48
C ALA A 146 -16.82 7.15 -2.93
N GLN A 147 -16.72 5.89 -3.37
CA GLN A 147 -17.87 4.98 -3.49
C GLN A 147 -17.78 3.96 -2.35
N ASP A 148 -18.86 3.82 -1.57
CA ASP A 148 -18.96 2.85 -0.46
C ASP A 148 -17.81 2.92 0.56
N ASN A 149 -17.39 4.14 0.91
CA ASN A 149 -16.24 4.45 1.78
C ASN A 149 -14.87 4.02 1.24
N ASN A 150 -14.80 3.64 -0.03
CA ASN A 150 -13.57 3.30 -0.72
C ASN A 150 -13.24 4.37 -1.78
N LEU A 151 -11.95 4.63 -1.98
CA LEU A 151 -11.42 5.64 -2.90
C LEU A 151 -10.69 5.02 -4.11
N LEU A 152 -10.84 3.70 -4.31
CA LEU A 152 -10.44 2.96 -5.50
C LEU A 152 -11.43 3.13 -6.65
#